data_AF-A0A8S0RCX4-F1
#
_entry.id   AF-A0A8S0RCX4-F1
#
_cell.length_a   1.000
_cell.length_b   1.000
_cell.length_c   1.000
_cell.angle_alpha   90.00
_cell.angle_beta   90.00
_cell.angle_gamma   90.00
#
_symmetry.space_group_name_H-M   'P 1'
#
loop_
_entity.id
_entity.type
_entity.pdbx_description
1 polymer ?
#
loop_
_entity_poly.entity_id
_entity_poly.type
_entity_poly.pdbx_seq_one_letter_code
_entity_poly.pdbx_strand_id
1 'polypeptide(L)'
;MSSHKPLENFLPTETFELETGLSLVPRVKLNLTIHRADKSITPIGDWELKRSLIDYLKTSHSIAVPEEDIIIRKYKDLKKRKREDPVARGNLFVRDLGFLTKMLGLNEESEVKVVDKKFLEWRKGIVERMDGMELNLEGVKFRLSIEVTASDDYEGMRKEWEEISAFGARG
;
A
#
# COMPACT_ATOMS: atom_id res chain seq x y z
N MET A 1 13.01 -15.59 -24.85
CA MET A 1 12.09 -15.15 -25.93
C MET A 1 11.38 -13.92 -25.40
N SER A 2 11.70 -12.74 -25.93
CA SER A 2 11.06 -11.49 -25.51
C SER A 2 9.61 -11.49 -26.00
N SER A 3 8.66 -11.35 -25.07
CA SER A 3 7.24 -11.25 -25.38
C SER A 3 6.96 -9.85 -25.95
N HIS A 4 6.78 -9.74 -27.27
CA HIS A 4 6.41 -8.48 -27.94
C HIS A 4 4.91 -8.16 -27.79
N LYS A 5 4.36 -8.29 -26.59
CA LYS A 5 2.99 -7.84 -26.32
C LYS A 5 3.01 -6.32 -26.06
N PRO A 6 2.05 -5.54 -26.60
CA PRO A 6 1.90 -4.13 -26.23
C PRO A 6 1.71 -3.96 -24.72
N LEU A 7 2.26 -2.88 -24.14
CA LEU A 7 2.16 -2.57 -22.70
C LEU A 7 0.71 -2.55 -22.19
N GLU A 8 -0.20 -2.07 -23.03
CA GLU A 8 -1.65 -1.98 -22.74
C GLU A 8 -2.31 -3.34 -22.53
N ASN A 9 -1.64 -4.43 -22.91
CA ASN A 9 -2.16 -5.77 -22.76
C ASN A 9 -1.55 -6.53 -21.56
N PHE A 10 -0.64 -5.93 -20.81
CA PHE A 10 -0.08 -6.57 -19.61
C PHE A 10 -1.07 -6.51 -18.46
N LEU A 11 -1.17 -7.61 -17.71
CA LEU A 11 -1.96 -7.61 -16.49
C LEU A 11 -1.24 -6.82 -15.39
N PRO A 12 -1.98 -6.19 -14.44
CA PRO A 12 -1.38 -5.45 -13.34
C PRO A 12 -0.58 -6.34 -12.36
N THR A 13 -0.65 -7.66 -12.53
CA THR A 13 0.08 -8.68 -11.76
C THR A 13 1.16 -9.40 -12.56
N GLU A 14 1.31 -9.08 -13.85
CA GLU A 14 2.27 -9.71 -14.75
C GLU A 14 3.63 -9.00 -14.70
N THR A 15 4.70 -9.80 -14.73
CA THR A 15 6.07 -9.27 -14.80
C THR A 15 6.42 -8.89 -16.23
N PHE A 16 6.96 -7.69 -16.41
CA PHE A 16 7.39 -7.19 -17.71
C PHE A 16 8.91 -7.39 -17.88
N GLU A 17 9.31 -8.22 -18.84
CA GLU A 17 10.72 -8.48 -19.15
C GLU A 17 11.26 -7.40 -20.11
N LEU A 18 12.34 -6.72 -19.69
CA LEU A 18 13.06 -5.74 -20.50
C LEU A 18 14.09 -6.44 -21.40
N GLU A 19 14.38 -5.84 -22.55
CA GLU A 19 15.37 -6.35 -23.50
C GLU A 19 16.79 -6.45 -22.92
N THR A 20 17.07 -5.70 -21.86
CA THR A 20 18.37 -5.68 -21.15
C THR A 20 18.57 -6.86 -20.21
N GLY A 21 17.63 -7.82 -20.14
CA GLY A 21 17.66 -8.93 -19.17
C GLY A 21 17.28 -8.53 -17.75
N LEU A 22 16.65 -7.36 -17.59
CA LEU A 22 16.04 -6.90 -16.34
C LEU A 22 14.54 -7.12 -16.41
N SER A 23 13.87 -7.23 -15.26
CA SER A 23 12.42 -7.36 -15.21
C SER A 23 11.78 -6.31 -14.30
N LEU A 24 10.60 -5.85 -14.70
CA LEU A 24 9.74 -5.00 -13.89
C LEU A 24 8.69 -5.89 -13.24
N VAL A 25 8.88 -6.13 -11.95
CA VAL A 25 7.95 -6.91 -11.14
C VAL A 25 6.90 -5.97 -10.54
N PRO A 26 5.59 -6.22 -10.75
CA PRO A 26 4.55 -5.39 -10.20
C PRO A 26 4.54 -5.49 -8.67
N ARG A 27 4.20 -4.37 -8.02
CA ARG A 27 4.12 -4.29 -6.56
C ARG A 27 3.04 -3.31 -6.14
N VAL A 28 2.46 -3.56 -4.98
CA VAL A 28 1.59 -2.60 -4.30
C VAL A 28 2.40 -1.95 -3.17
N LYS A 29 2.42 -0.61 -3.15
CA LYS A 29 3.05 0.16 -2.08
C LYS A 29 2.00 0.92 -1.29
N LEU A 30 1.99 0.69 0.01
CA LEU A 30 1.16 1.42 0.96
C LEU A 30 2.05 2.25 1.86
N ASN A 31 1.73 3.53 2.05
CA ASN A 31 2.36 4.34 3.08
C ASN A 31 1.59 4.12 4.38
N LEU A 32 2.35 3.96 5.46
CA LEU A 32 1.85 3.78 6.81
C LEU A 32 2.13 5.04 7.61
N THR A 33 1.11 5.58 8.26
CA THR A 33 1.27 6.65 9.25
C THR A 33 0.71 6.15 10.58
N ILE A 34 1.56 6.14 11.61
CA ILE A 34 1.19 5.60 12.91
C ILE A 34 0.96 6.76 13.88
N HIS A 35 -0.23 6.81 14.44
CA HIS A 35 -0.64 7.76 15.47
C HIS A 35 -0.82 7.04 16.81
N ARG A 36 -0.77 7.82 17.89
CA ARG A 36 -1.18 7.34 19.21
C ARG A 36 -2.70 7.35 19.29
N ALA A 37 -3.29 6.26 19.78
CA ALA A 37 -4.70 6.25 20.13
C ALA A 37 -4.91 6.56 21.64
N ASP A 38 -3.91 6.27 22.48
CA ASP A 38 -3.93 6.57 23.92
C ASP A 38 -3.02 7.76 24.31
N LYS A 39 -2.91 8.01 25.63
CA LYS A 39 -2.07 9.07 26.21
C LYS A 39 -0.63 8.60 26.49
N SER A 40 -0.28 7.37 26.11
CA SER A 40 1.03 6.82 26.42
C SER A 40 2.12 7.52 25.63
N ILE A 41 3.29 7.71 26.26
CA ILE A 41 4.49 8.23 25.59
C ILE A 41 5.44 7.09 25.21
N THR A 42 5.00 5.83 25.35
CA THR A 42 5.81 4.67 25.00
C THR A 42 6.23 4.72 23.54
N PRO A 43 7.50 4.39 23.25
CA PRO A 43 7.93 4.17 21.89
C PRO A 43 7.23 2.93 21.34
N ILE A 44 6.94 2.95 20.04
CA ILE A 44 6.42 1.76 19.38
C ILE A 44 7.52 0.71 19.27
N GLY A 45 7.20 -0.55 19.43
CA GLY A 45 8.11 -1.65 19.12
C GLY A 45 8.10 -1.94 17.62
N ASP A 46 9.27 -1.96 16.96
CA ASP A 46 9.31 -2.12 15.48
C ASP A 46 8.90 -3.54 15.09
N TRP A 47 9.48 -4.55 15.74
CA TRP A 47 9.25 -5.95 15.40
C TRP A 47 7.83 -6.39 15.78
N GLU A 48 7.26 -5.88 16.89
CA GLU A 48 5.88 -6.15 17.30
C GLU A 48 4.90 -5.59 16.27
N LEU A 49 5.12 -4.34 15.81
CA LEU A 49 4.29 -3.72 14.80
C LEU A 49 4.37 -4.49 13.48
N LYS A 50 5.57 -4.82 13.01
CA LYS A 50 5.74 -5.61 11.77
C LYS A 50 5.05 -6.96 11.87
N ARG A 51 5.28 -7.70 12.96
CA ARG A 51 4.66 -9.00 13.18
C ARG A 51 3.14 -8.92 13.20
N SER A 52 2.59 -7.94 13.92
CA SER A 52 1.13 -7.73 13.97
C SER A 52 0.55 -7.42 12.58
N LEU A 53 1.23 -6.61 11.76
CA LEU A 53 0.80 -6.33 10.40
C LEU A 53 0.89 -7.57 9.50
N ILE A 54 1.98 -8.34 9.59
CA ILE A 54 2.16 -9.59 8.83
C ILE A 54 1.06 -10.60 9.20
N ASP A 55 0.83 -10.80 10.51
CA ASP A 55 -0.19 -11.74 10.99
C ASP A 55 -1.60 -11.31 10.55
N TYR A 56 -1.89 -10.01 10.59
CA TYR A 56 -3.16 -9.46 10.10
C TYR A 56 -3.34 -9.67 8.59
N LEU A 57 -2.35 -9.30 7.78
CA LEU A 57 -2.39 -9.46 6.33
C LEU A 57 -2.55 -10.92 5.91
N LYS A 58 -1.85 -11.83 6.60
CA LYS A 58 -1.94 -13.26 6.36
C LYS A 58 -3.30 -13.82 6.74
N THR A 59 -3.84 -13.43 7.91
CA THR A 59 -5.08 -14.01 8.45
C THR A 59 -6.32 -13.42 7.81
N SER A 60 -6.36 -12.10 7.60
CA SER A 60 -7.54 -11.37 7.12
C SER A 60 -7.59 -11.24 5.60
N HIS A 61 -6.43 -11.25 4.92
CA HIS A 61 -6.37 -11.00 3.47
C HIS A 61 -5.66 -12.10 2.69
N SER A 62 -5.14 -13.14 3.36
CA SER A 62 -4.32 -14.19 2.74
C SER A 62 -3.09 -13.65 1.99
N ILE A 63 -2.56 -12.51 2.45
CA ILE A 63 -1.39 -11.86 1.86
C ILE A 63 -0.15 -12.26 2.65
N ALA A 64 0.83 -12.84 1.97
CA ALA A 64 2.14 -13.12 2.55
C ALA A 64 3.07 -11.93 2.30
N VAL A 65 3.62 -11.36 3.38
CA VAL A 65 4.57 -10.25 3.31
C VAL A 65 5.80 -10.58 4.17
N PRO A 66 7.01 -10.53 3.60
CA PRO A 66 8.26 -10.64 4.36
C PRO A 66 8.49 -9.44 5.29
N GLU A 67 9.28 -9.62 6.35
CA GLU A 67 9.52 -8.54 7.33
C GLU A 67 10.34 -7.38 6.73
N GLU A 68 11.21 -7.67 5.78
CA GLU A 68 12.00 -6.71 5.01
C GLU A 68 11.15 -5.79 4.12
N ASP A 69 9.95 -6.23 3.73
CA ASP A 69 9.00 -5.47 2.94
C ASP A 69 8.13 -4.54 3.81
N ILE A 70 8.40 -4.47 5.12
CA ILE A 70 7.84 -3.48 6.02
C ILE A 70 8.96 -2.61 6.55
N ILE A 71 8.98 -1.35 6.13
CA ILE A 71 9.96 -0.36 6.57
C ILE A 71 9.27 0.60 7.53
N ILE A 72 9.77 0.73 8.77
CA ILE A 72 9.24 1.67 9.77
C ILE A 72 10.33 2.65 10.16
N ARG A 73 9.97 3.92 10.26
CA ARG A 73 10.81 5.03 10.70
C ARG A 73 10.13 5.78 11.84
N LYS A 74 10.69 5.63 13.02
CA LYS A 74 10.23 6.28 14.26
C LYS A 74 10.69 7.73 14.34
N TYR A 75 9.88 8.56 14.97
CA TYR A 75 10.31 9.89 15.38
C TYR A 75 10.98 9.84 16.76
N LYS A 76 12.13 10.53 16.90
CA LYS A 76 12.94 10.51 18.13
C LYS A 76 12.29 11.25 19.31
N ASP A 77 11.76 12.45 19.07
CA ASP A 77 11.26 13.34 20.12
C ASP A 77 9.75 13.22 20.32
N LEU A 78 9.29 12.13 20.93
CA LEU A 78 7.85 11.90 21.16
C LEU A 78 7.21 12.84 22.20
N LYS A 79 8.01 13.50 23.04
CA LYS A 79 7.55 14.46 24.06
C LYS A 79 7.25 15.85 23.51
N LYS A 80 7.87 16.22 22.38
CA LYS A 80 7.68 17.53 21.73
C LYS A 80 6.56 17.52 20.68
N ARG A 81 5.98 16.34 20.44
CA ARG A 81 4.92 16.14 19.45
C ARG A 81 3.56 16.38 20.06
N LYS A 82 2.66 16.95 19.27
CA LYS A 82 1.24 17.04 19.63
C LYS A 82 0.64 15.64 19.63
N ARG A 83 -0.49 15.48 20.33
CA ARG A 83 -1.18 14.20 20.43
C ARG A 83 -1.57 13.63 19.06
N GLU A 84 -2.02 14.50 18.16
CA GLU A 84 -2.46 14.12 16.81
C GLU A 84 -1.29 13.85 15.86
N ASP A 85 -0.07 14.26 16.23
CA ASP A 85 1.09 14.08 15.36
C ASP A 85 1.46 12.59 15.27
N PRO A 86 1.91 12.14 14.09
CA PRO A 86 2.37 10.78 13.94
C PRO A 86 3.62 10.52 14.77
N VAL A 87 3.73 9.29 15.29
CA VAL A 87 4.87 8.80 16.08
C VAL A 87 5.83 7.95 15.26
N ALA A 88 5.35 7.38 14.16
CA ALA A 88 6.16 6.73 13.16
C ALA A 88 5.53 6.84 11.77
N ARG A 89 6.34 6.67 10.75
CA ARG A 89 5.91 6.49 9.36
C ARG A 89 6.55 5.25 8.78
N GLY A 90 5.93 4.65 7.78
CA GLY A 90 6.47 3.46 7.17
C GLY A 90 5.97 3.22 5.76
N ASN A 91 6.48 2.15 5.18
CA ASN A 91 6.07 1.64 3.89
C ASN A 91 5.84 0.13 4.00
N LEU A 92 4.77 -0.33 3.40
CA LEU A 92 4.44 -1.74 3.22
C LEU A 92 4.48 -2.05 1.72
N PHE A 93 5.24 -3.07 1.35
CA PHE A 93 5.35 -3.55 -0.02
C PHE A 93 4.70 -4.93 -0.13
N VAL A 94 3.73 -5.08 -1.03
CA VAL A 94 3.20 -6.39 -1.43
C VAL A 94 3.74 -6.71 -2.81
N ARG A 95 4.65 -7.67 -2.89
CA ARG A 95 5.32 -8.07 -4.14
C ARG A 95 4.72 -9.33 -4.75
N ASP A 96 4.33 -10.28 -3.91
CA ASP A 96 3.60 -11.46 -4.38
C ASP A 96 2.15 -11.09 -4.62
N LEU A 97 1.81 -10.87 -5.89
CA LEU A 97 0.46 -10.58 -6.36
C LEU A 97 -0.19 -11.80 -7.03
N GLY A 98 0.47 -12.96 -7.02
CA GLY A 98 -0.02 -14.17 -7.70
C GLY A 98 -1.34 -14.69 -7.12
N PHE A 99 -1.60 -14.43 -5.84
CA PHE A 99 -2.87 -14.79 -5.19
C PHE A 99 -4.08 -14.05 -5.77
N LEU A 100 -3.87 -12.87 -6.39
CA LEU A 100 -4.95 -12.04 -6.91
C LEU A 100 -5.65 -12.67 -8.10
N THR A 101 -4.93 -13.42 -8.94
CA THR A 101 -5.53 -14.12 -10.08
C THR A 101 -6.66 -15.04 -9.61
N LYS A 102 -6.42 -15.79 -8.54
CA LYS A 102 -7.45 -16.66 -7.93
C LYS A 102 -8.49 -15.87 -7.15
N MET A 103 -8.07 -14.86 -6.39
CA MET A 103 -8.97 -14.04 -5.54
C MET A 103 -9.99 -13.26 -6.37
N LEU A 104 -9.58 -12.71 -7.51
CA LEU A 104 -10.40 -11.90 -8.41
C LEU A 104 -11.14 -12.75 -9.46
N GLY A 105 -10.94 -14.07 -9.44
CA GLY A 105 -11.54 -15.02 -10.38
C GLY A 105 -11.17 -14.73 -11.83
N LEU A 106 -9.88 -14.45 -12.07
CA LEU A 106 -9.37 -14.12 -13.40
C LEU A 106 -9.06 -15.42 -14.16
N ASN A 107 -9.36 -15.40 -15.46
CA ASN A 107 -9.01 -16.44 -16.42
C ASN A 107 -8.16 -15.83 -17.55
N GLU A 108 -7.57 -16.68 -18.40
CA GLU A 108 -6.72 -16.25 -19.53
C GLU A 108 -7.47 -15.37 -20.54
N GLU A 109 -8.80 -15.47 -20.59
CA GLU A 109 -9.69 -14.69 -21.46
C GLU A 109 -10.14 -13.36 -20.84
N SER A 110 -9.73 -13.06 -19.60
CA SER A 110 -10.15 -11.83 -18.91
C SER A 110 -9.60 -10.60 -19.64
N GLU A 111 -10.50 -9.71 -20.06
CA GLU A 111 -10.10 -8.43 -20.66
C GLU A 111 -9.30 -7.59 -19.66
N VAL A 112 -8.15 -7.08 -20.10
CA VAL A 112 -7.19 -6.34 -19.25
C VAL A 112 -7.85 -5.20 -18.49
N LYS A 113 -8.73 -4.43 -19.15
CA LYS A 113 -9.48 -3.33 -18.51
C LYS A 113 -10.37 -3.78 -17.34
N VAL A 114 -10.96 -4.98 -17.45
CA VAL A 114 -11.78 -5.57 -16.38
C VAL A 114 -10.88 -6.00 -15.22
N VAL A 115 -9.71 -6.57 -15.53
CA VAL A 115 -8.71 -6.94 -14.52
C VAL A 115 -8.19 -5.73 -13.78
N ASP A 116 -7.84 -4.66 -14.48
CA ASP A 116 -7.37 -3.39 -13.90
C ASP A 116 -8.39 -2.82 -12.94
N LYS A 117 -9.67 -2.77 -13.35
CA LYS A 117 -10.74 -2.29 -12.48
C LYS A 117 -10.86 -3.12 -11.20
N LYS A 118 -10.88 -4.45 -11.31
CA LYS A 118 -10.94 -5.36 -10.15
C LYS A 118 -9.71 -5.20 -9.24
N PHE A 119 -8.53 -5.00 -9.82
CA PHE A 119 -7.29 -4.76 -9.08
C PHE A 119 -7.36 -3.45 -8.30
N LEU A 120 -7.81 -2.36 -8.92
CA LEU A 120 -7.97 -1.06 -8.26
C LEU A 120 -9.02 -1.13 -7.13
N GLU A 121 -10.14 -1.80 -7.37
CA GLU A 121 -11.18 -2.04 -6.36
C GLU A 121 -10.63 -2.85 -5.17
N TRP A 122 -9.88 -3.91 -5.44
CA TRP A 122 -9.23 -4.70 -4.39
C TRP A 122 -8.21 -3.87 -3.58
N ARG A 123 -7.35 -3.10 -4.26
CA ARG A 123 -6.36 -2.24 -3.63
C ARG A 123 -7.02 -1.21 -2.73
N LYS A 124 -8.08 -0.56 -3.24
CA LYS A 124 -8.90 0.38 -2.47
C LYS A 124 -9.52 -0.29 -1.25
N GLY A 125 -10.08 -1.48 -1.41
CA GLY A 125 -10.67 -2.25 -0.31
C GLY A 125 -9.67 -2.63 0.78
N ILE A 126 -8.39 -2.87 0.45
CA ILE A 126 -7.34 -3.07 1.48
C ILE A 126 -7.08 -1.78 2.24
N VAL A 127 -6.91 -0.67 1.53
CA VAL A 127 -6.69 0.64 2.15
C VAL A 127 -7.84 0.98 3.09
N GLU A 128 -9.08 0.87 2.64
CA GLU A 128 -10.28 1.14 3.44
C GLU A 128 -10.40 0.25 4.69
N ARG A 129 -9.92 -1.01 4.64
CA ARG A 129 -9.96 -1.92 5.79
C ARG A 129 -8.85 -1.66 6.81
N MET A 130 -7.70 -1.18 6.35
CA MET A 130 -6.54 -0.96 7.20
C MET A 130 -6.44 0.48 7.72
N ASP A 131 -6.97 1.45 6.98
CA ASP A 131 -7.02 2.84 7.40
C ASP A 131 -7.96 3.00 8.60
N GLY A 132 -7.47 3.69 9.63
CA GLY A 132 -8.17 3.84 10.90
C GLY A 132 -8.09 2.64 11.83
N MET A 133 -7.43 1.54 11.45
CA MET A 133 -7.29 0.36 12.31
C MET A 133 -6.56 0.69 13.62
N GLU A 134 -7.13 0.25 14.75
CA GLU A 134 -6.46 0.32 16.05
C GLU A 134 -5.66 -0.96 16.33
N LEU A 135 -4.38 -0.78 16.64
CA LEU A 135 -3.46 -1.84 17.03
C LEU A 135 -3.17 -1.72 18.53
N ASN A 136 -3.31 -2.81 19.27
CA ASN A 136 -2.90 -2.88 20.66
C ASN A 136 -1.57 -3.65 20.75
N LEU A 137 -0.49 -2.93 21.03
CA LEU A 137 0.86 -3.47 21.17
C LEU A 137 1.32 -3.27 22.60
N GLU A 138 1.54 -4.37 23.34
CA GLU A 138 2.00 -4.35 24.74
C GLU A 138 1.11 -3.50 25.68
N GLY A 139 -0.19 -3.43 25.43
CA GLY A 139 -1.14 -2.64 26.22
C GLY A 139 -1.23 -1.17 25.80
N VAL A 140 -0.51 -0.76 24.76
CA VAL A 140 -0.53 0.59 24.19
C VAL A 140 -1.30 0.56 22.88
N LYS A 141 -2.22 1.52 22.72
CA LYS A 141 -3.04 1.62 21.52
C LYS A 141 -2.45 2.60 20.51
N PHE A 142 -2.30 2.12 19.28
CA PHE A 142 -1.91 2.91 18.12
C PHE A 142 -3.02 2.91 17.09
N ARG A 143 -3.17 4.00 16.35
CA ARG A 143 -4.06 4.08 15.19
C ARG A 143 -3.22 4.15 13.92
N LEU A 144 -3.49 3.25 13.00
CA LEU A 144 -2.86 3.23 11.69
C LEU A 144 -3.66 4.11 10.72
N SER A 145 -2.95 4.86 9.89
CA SER A 145 -3.50 5.44 8.67
C SER A 145 -2.74 4.89 7.48
N ILE A 146 -3.47 4.51 6.45
CA ILE A 146 -2.94 3.90 5.24
C ILE A 146 -3.36 4.72 4.03
N GLU A 147 -2.40 4.98 3.15
CA GLU A 147 -2.64 5.62 1.86
C GLU A 147 -1.87 4.90 0.75
N VAL A 148 -2.39 4.95 -0.46
CA VAL A 148 -1.63 4.59 -1.67
C VAL A 148 -0.63 5.72 -1.93
N THR A 149 0.59 5.39 -2.34
CA THR A 149 1.53 6.44 -2.74
C THR A 149 0.97 7.18 -3.97
N ALA A 150 1.02 8.52 -3.98
CA ALA A 150 0.49 9.32 -5.10
C ALA A 150 0.99 8.84 -6.48
N SER A 151 2.28 8.46 -6.58
CA SER A 151 2.87 7.92 -7.81
C SER A 151 2.17 6.66 -8.36
N ASP A 152 1.47 5.94 -7.49
CA ASP A 152 0.80 4.68 -7.81
C ASP A 152 -0.72 4.90 -8.00
N ASP A 153 -1.21 6.14 -7.87
CA ASP A 153 -2.59 6.56 -8.10
C ASP A 153 -2.69 7.53 -9.29
N TYR A 154 -2.60 6.98 -10.49
CA TYR A 154 -2.68 7.75 -11.73
C TYR A 154 -4.00 8.53 -11.86
N GLU A 155 -5.13 7.94 -11.47
CA GLU A 155 -6.43 8.60 -11.58
C GLU A 155 -6.54 9.78 -10.62
N GLY A 156 -6.10 9.61 -9.37
CA GLY A 156 -6.01 10.70 -8.40
C GLY A 156 -5.10 11.83 -8.90
N MET A 157 -3.88 11.50 -9.32
CA MET A 157 -2.94 12.49 -9.86
C MET A 157 -3.48 13.22 -11.08
N ARG A 158 -4.11 12.50 -12.01
CA ARG A 158 -4.70 13.08 -13.21
C ARG A 158 -5.80 14.08 -12.85
N LYS A 159 -6.68 13.71 -11.91
CA LYS A 159 -7.77 14.59 -11.45
C LYS A 159 -7.23 15.84 -10.77
N GLU A 160 -6.26 15.71 -9.88
CA GLU A 160 -5.60 16.86 -9.23
C GLU A 160 -4.98 17.79 -10.28
N TRP A 161 -4.32 17.22 -11.29
CA TRP A 161 -3.73 18.01 -12.38
C TRP A 161 -4.78 18.71 -13.24
N GLU A 162 -5.88 18.04 -13.59
CA GLU A 162 -7.02 18.61 -14.31
C GLU A 162 -7.68 19.75 -13.51
N GLU A 163 -7.83 19.59 -12.19
CA GLU A 163 -8.37 20.62 -11.29
C GLU A 163 -7.44 21.84 -11.20
N ILE A 164 -6.12 21.63 -11.04
CA ILE A 164 -5.12 22.70 -11.07
C ILE A 164 -5.14 23.41 -12.42
N SER A 165 -5.23 22.68 -13.53
CA SER A 165 -5.30 23.27 -14.86
C SER A 165 -6.60 24.06 -15.09
N ALA A 166 -7.72 23.60 -14.57
CA ALA A 166 -9.03 24.23 -14.77
C ALA A 166 -9.27 25.44 -13.85
N PHE A 167 -8.73 25.43 -12.63
CA PHE A 167 -9.02 26.43 -11.60
C PHE A 167 -7.81 27.19 -11.07
N GLY A 168 -6.58 26.69 -11.30
CA GLY A 168 -5.32 27.30 -10.82
C GLY A 168 -4.88 28.55 -11.58
N ALA A 169 -5.61 28.96 -12.64
CA ALA A 169 -5.39 30.23 -13.34
C ALA A 169 -6.17 31.42 -12.73
N ARG A 170 -6.92 31.22 -11.64
CA ARG A 170 -7.58 32.32 -10.89
C ARG A 170 -6.73 32.72 -9.69
N GLY A 171 -5.66 33.46 -9.98
CA GLY A 171 -5.02 34.35 -9.02
C GLY A 171 -5.85 35.60 -8.81
#